data_AF-A0A3D2RV73-F1
#
_entry.id   AF-A0A3D2RV73-F1
#
_cell.length_a   1.000
_cell.length_b   1.000
_cell.length_c   1.000
_cell.angle_alpha   90.00
_cell.angle_beta   90.00
_cell.angle_gamma   90.00
#
_symmetry.space_group_name_H-M   'P 1'
#
loop_
_entity.id
_entity.type
_entity.pdbx_description
1 polymer ?
#
loop_
_entity_poly.entity_id
_entity_poly.type
_entity_poly.pdbx_seq_one_letter_code
_entity_poly.pdbx_strand_id
1 'polypeptide(L)'
;MQIFDRYTNLLDWMKCKENYPRVLGHTLDGSPIACWQSGGDKKPAIFISAGSHSTEQAGVTAAVELIDQLETDHQIYVIPCRDPMGMNGFSYALSLSLGEEPELGSVEDSEEILKDSGEVLYQDEETLLVIIGEYGYSTSGLYGRFSPGEAFLEPLVGRRIFFPSSAEGIEGTAPFQRAYTLVVSPAGEILHINRFHDTPWAPVEVQCTRRLMAEIQPGLTLDLHEYGGDAFWFSARHQQGDDDQVWEQKIADGIIQTVVESNTKLAEEDYLPGSFFTKGQPGVFWLNSQQRGEGLNLADFAANQYGLSFTIETGMQSGFQHRVRTSMLAAQTAVNVFEQRYA
;
A
#
# COMPACT_ATOMS: atom_id res chain seq x y z
N MET A 1 5.59 17.93 5.57
CA MET A 1 4.81 17.09 4.64
C MET A 1 5.28 17.33 3.23
N GLN A 2 6.03 16.37 2.69
CA GLN A 2 6.66 16.43 1.37
C GLN A 2 6.08 15.32 0.49
N ILE A 3 5.78 15.65 -0.78
CA ILE A 3 5.60 14.63 -1.82
C ILE A 3 6.99 14.16 -2.24
N PHE A 4 7.24 12.85 -2.19
CA PHE A 4 8.49 12.27 -2.67
C PHE A 4 8.35 11.82 -4.12
N ASP A 5 9.03 12.48 -5.06
CA ASP A 5 8.91 12.13 -6.48
C ASP A 5 9.59 10.82 -6.81
N ARG A 6 10.73 10.53 -6.17
CA ARG A 6 11.46 9.26 -6.28
C ARG A 6 11.67 8.64 -4.90
N TYR A 7 11.89 7.33 -4.88
CA TYR A 7 12.21 6.62 -3.66
C TYR A 7 13.52 7.12 -3.02
N THR A 8 14.51 7.50 -3.83
CA THR A 8 15.75 8.12 -3.35
C THR A 8 15.50 9.43 -2.60
N ASN A 9 14.52 10.24 -3.01
CA ASN A 9 14.17 11.46 -2.30
C ASN A 9 13.64 11.17 -0.89
N LEU A 10 12.85 10.10 -0.74
CA LEU A 10 12.40 9.63 0.58
C LEU A 10 13.59 9.18 1.44
N LEU A 11 14.47 8.34 0.89
CA LEU A 11 15.64 7.86 1.62
C LEU A 11 16.56 9.01 2.06
N ASP A 12 16.80 9.99 1.20
CA ASP A 12 17.67 11.12 1.50
C ASP A 12 17.02 12.08 2.50
N TRP A 13 15.70 12.28 2.42
CA TRP A 13 14.95 13.03 3.44
C TRP A 13 15.11 12.41 4.83
N MET A 14 15.02 11.08 4.94
CA MET A 14 15.18 10.39 6.21
C MET A 14 16.62 10.46 6.75
N LYS A 15 17.63 10.40 5.88
CA LYS A 15 19.04 10.58 6.28
C LYS A 15 19.31 11.96 6.86
N CYS A 16 18.70 13.01 6.31
CA CYS A 16 18.85 14.37 6.82
C CYS A 16 18.32 14.55 8.26
N LYS A 17 17.51 13.60 8.75
CA LYS A 17 16.99 13.60 10.12
C LYS A 17 17.81 12.73 11.09
N GLU A 18 18.99 12.27 10.68
CA GLU A 18 19.84 11.32 11.43
C GLU A 18 19.16 9.97 11.76
N ASN A 19 18.04 9.67 11.09
CA ASN A 19 17.27 8.45 11.24
C ASN A 19 17.70 7.42 10.19
N TYR A 20 18.56 6.47 10.61
CA TYR A 20 19.08 5.44 9.71
C TYR A 20 18.14 4.23 9.65
N PRO A 21 17.69 3.83 8.45
CA PRO A 21 16.85 2.64 8.31
C PRO A 21 17.65 1.35 8.52
N ARG A 22 16.96 0.33 9.03
CA ARG A 22 17.32 -1.07 8.81
C ARG A 22 16.87 -1.48 7.42
N VAL A 23 17.79 -1.95 6.59
CA VAL A 23 17.47 -2.57 5.30
C VAL A 23 17.02 -4.02 5.55
N LEU A 24 15.79 -4.35 5.15
CA LEU A 24 15.20 -5.69 5.32
C LEU A 24 15.52 -6.63 4.15
N GLY A 25 15.79 -6.05 2.97
CA GLY A 25 16.09 -6.72 1.71
C GLY A 25 16.12 -5.71 0.57
N HIS A 26 16.17 -6.19 -0.66
CA HIS A 26 16.17 -5.34 -1.85
C HIS A 26 15.15 -5.84 -2.88
N THR A 27 14.53 -4.91 -3.60
CA THR A 27 13.67 -5.17 -4.77
C THR A 27 14.51 -5.59 -5.98
N LEU A 28 13.85 -5.91 -7.10
CA LEU A 28 14.50 -6.47 -8.29
C LEU A 28 15.45 -5.48 -8.98
N ASP A 29 15.20 -4.17 -8.85
CA ASP A 29 16.09 -3.08 -9.29
C ASP A 29 17.22 -2.78 -8.29
N GLY A 30 17.28 -3.49 -7.16
CA GLY A 30 18.23 -3.26 -6.09
C GLY A 30 17.84 -2.15 -5.11
N SER A 31 16.66 -1.53 -5.24
CA SER A 31 16.19 -0.56 -4.24
C SER A 31 15.95 -1.23 -2.88
N PRO A 32 16.36 -0.63 -1.74
CA PRO A 32 16.19 -1.27 -0.45
C PRO A 32 14.73 -1.26 0.00
N ILE A 33 14.28 -2.33 0.68
CA ILE A 33 13.08 -2.28 1.53
C ILE A 33 13.52 -1.84 2.92
N ALA A 34 13.26 -0.58 3.24
CA ALA A 34 13.75 0.08 4.44
C ALA A 34 12.70 0.13 5.55
N CYS A 35 13.13 -0.14 6.78
CA CYS A 35 12.33 -0.01 7.98
C CYS A 35 13.01 0.94 8.98
N TRP A 36 12.22 1.82 9.58
CA TRP A 36 12.65 2.69 10.67
C TRP A 36 12.04 2.21 11.98
N GLN A 37 12.81 2.32 13.05
CA GLN A 37 12.34 2.09 14.40
C GLN A 37 12.23 3.42 15.13
N SER A 38 11.14 3.64 15.85
CA SER A 38 10.91 4.81 16.71
C SER A 38 10.06 4.42 17.93
N GLY A 39 9.57 5.40 18.69
CA GLY A 39 8.83 5.16 19.93
C GLY A 39 9.73 4.79 21.11
N GLY A 40 9.17 4.07 22.08
CA GLY A 40 9.89 3.58 23.26
C GLY A 40 10.29 2.11 23.17
N ASP A 41 10.48 1.47 24.32
CA ASP A 41 10.94 0.07 24.43
C ASP A 41 9.84 -0.92 24.85
N LYS A 42 8.62 -0.44 25.10
CA LYS A 42 7.51 -1.25 25.60
C LYS A 42 6.99 -2.21 24.51
N LYS A 43 6.64 -3.42 24.95
CA LYS A 43 5.98 -4.45 24.13
C LYS A 43 4.50 -4.57 24.50
N PRO A 44 3.65 -5.08 23.60
CA PRO A 44 3.95 -5.50 22.22
C PRO A 44 4.31 -4.34 21.29
N ALA A 45 5.00 -4.62 20.18
CA ALA A 45 5.36 -3.60 19.20
C ALA A 45 4.14 -3.14 18.37
N ILE A 46 4.24 -1.95 17.80
CA ILE A 46 3.29 -1.39 16.82
C ILE A 46 3.98 -1.39 15.46
N PHE A 47 3.27 -1.89 14.44
CA PHE A 47 3.76 -1.90 13.06
C PHE A 47 2.93 -0.96 12.19
N ILE A 48 3.61 -0.06 11.48
CA ILE A 48 2.99 0.89 10.55
C ILE A 48 3.58 0.67 9.16
N SER A 49 2.72 0.60 8.16
CA SER A 49 3.11 0.36 6.77
C SER A 49 2.35 1.28 5.83
N ALA A 50 2.95 1.62 4.70
CA ALA A 50 2.30 2.34 3.62
C ALA A 50 2.90 1.99 2.25
N GLY A 51 2.29 2.51 1.19
CA GLY A 51 2.88 2.52 -0.16
C GLY A 51 3.10 1.15 -0.77
N SER A 52 2.19 0.20 -0.55
CA SER A 52 2.12 -1.00 -1.41
C SER A 52 1.54 -0.71 -2.78
N HIS A 53 0.78 0.38 -2.89
CA HIS A 53 0.36 0.96 -4.14
C HIS A 53 1.06 2.31 -4.23
N SER A 54 1.89 2.47 -5.25
CA SER A 54 2.72 3.67 -5.44
C SER A 54 1.91 4.95 -5.65
N THR A 55 0.65 4.83 -6.08
CA THR A 55 -0.29 5.94 -6.27
C THR A 55 -0.78 6.57 -4.95
N GLU A 56 -0.63 5.87 -3.83
CA GLU A 56 -1.17 6.24 -2.50
C GLU A 56 -0.14 7.02 -1.68
N GLN A 57 0.33 8.13 -2.26
CA GLN A 57 1.48 8.87 -1.78
C GLN A 57 1.27 9.64 -0.46
N ALA A 58 0.02 9.96 -0.11
CA ALA A 58 -0.25 10.60 1.18
C ALA A 58 -0.03 9.62 2.33
N GLY A 59 -0.33 8.33 2.14
CA GLY A 59 -0.03 7.27 3.11
C GLY A 59 1.47 7.13 3.36
N VAL A 60 2.28 7.14 2.30
CA VAL A 60 3.76 7.13 2.38
C VAL A 60 4.27 8.31 3.22
N THR A 61 3.75 9.50 2.95
CA THR A 61 4.16 10.72 3.65
C THR A 61 3.70 10.71 5.10
N ALA A 62 2.48 10.25 5.38
CA ALA A 62 1.98 10.08 6.74
C ALA A 62 2.86 9.11 7.54
N ALA A 63 3.24 7.96 6.94
CA ALA A 63 4.14 7.01 7.57
C ALA A 63 5.51 7.64 7.89
N VAL A 64 6.08 8.42 6.97
CA VAL A 64 7.33 9.16 7.21
C VAL A 64 7.20 10.16 8.36
N GLU A 65 6.12 10.93 8.41
CA GLU A 65 5.90 11.92 9.47
C GLU A 65 5.63 11.26 10.84
N LEU A 66 4.96 10.10 10.86
CA LEU A 66 4.71 9.33 12.08
C LEU A 66 5.99 8.78 12.72
N ILE A 67 7.07 8.56 11.97
CA ILE A 67 8.35 8.13 12.55
C ILE A 67 8.84 9.13 13.60
N ASP A 68 8.63 10.43 13.36
CA ASP A 68 9.11 11.50 14.26
C ASP A 68 8.02 12.02 15.22
N GLN A 69 6.75 11.99 14.79
CA GLN A 69 5.67 12.68 15.50
C GLN A 69 4.80 11.76 16.36
N LEU A 70 4.93 10.43 16.23
CA LEU A 70 4.14 9.50 17.02
C LEU A 70 4.80 9.30 18.39
N GLU A 71 4.18 9.86 19.43
CA GLU A 71 4.60 9.70 20.81
C GLU A 71 3.94 8.45 21.42
N THR A 72 4.74 7.51 21.90
CA THR A 72 4.29 6.29 22.59
C THR A 72 5.46 5.62 23.31
N ASP A 73 5.18 4.93 24.41
CA ASP A 73 6.18 4.09 25.10
C ASP A 73 6.44 2.78 24.35
N HIS A 74 5.56 2.38 23.42
CA HIS A 74 5.70 1.15 22.65
C HIS A 74 6.76 1.25 21.56
N GLN A 75 7.38 0.12 21.24
CA GLN A 75 8.26 0.01 20.08
C GLN A 75 7.46 0.23 18.80
N ILE A 76 7.88 1.15 17.93
CA ILE A 76 7.29 1.37 16.62
C ILE A 76 8.24 0.89 15.54
N TYR A 77 7.70 0.17 14.56
CA TYR A 77 8.40 -0.20 13.33
C TYR A 77 7.61 0.32 12.13
N VAL A 78 8.26 1.08 11.25
CA VAL A 78 7.61 1.72 10.09
C VAL A 78 8.27 1.26 8.80
N ILE A 79 7.48 0.77 7.84
CA ILE A 79 7.89 0.62 6.43
C ILE A 79 7.08 1.66 5.62
N PRO A 80 7.64 2.83 5.31
CA PRO A 80 6.88 3.92 4.69
C PRO A 80 6.57 3.68 3.21
N CYS A 81 7.30 2.81 2.53
CA CYS A 81 7.06 2.44 1.14
C CYS A 81 7.38 0.97 0.94
N ARG A 82 6.37 0.19 0.52
CA ARG A 82 6.51 -1.23 0.19
C ARG A 82 6.76 -1.47 -1.29
N ASP A 83 6.48 -0.51 -2.17
CA ASP A 83 6.75 -0.58 -3.61
C ASP A 83 7.73 0.52 -4.10
N PRO A 84 9.03 0.42 -3.78
CA PRO A 84 10.05 1.36 -4.25
C PRO A 84 10.10 1.54 -5.76
N MET A 85 9.94 0.45 -6.53
CA MET A 85 9.99 0.47 -7.98
C MET A 85 8.83 1.27 -8.56
N GLY A 86 7.61 1.01 -8.08
CA GLY A 86 6.43 1.75 -8.50
C GLY A 86 6.47 3.22 -8.12
N MET A 87 7.04 3.55 -6.96
CA MET A 87 7.18 4.92 -6.49
C MET A 87 8.06 5.78 -7.41
N ASN A 88 9.07 5.18 -8.06
CA ASN A 88 9.95 5.88 -8.98
C ASN A 88 9.29 6.29 -10.30
N GLY A 89 8.07 5.85 -10.60
CA GLY A 89 7.31 6.26 -11.79
C GLY A 89 7.42 5.32 -12.98
N PHE A 90 6.56 5.54 -13.98
CA PHE A 90 6.45 4.64 -15.14
C PHE A 90 7.63 4.73 -16.10
N SER A 91 8.14 5.95 -16.36
CA SER A 91 9.39 6.12 -17.12
C SER A 91 10.54 5.34 -16.50
N TYR A 92 10.70 5.41 -15.17
CA TYR A 92 11.70 4.61 -14.47
C TYR A 92 11.49 3.12 -14.64
N ALA A 93 10.26 2.63 -14.44
CA ALA A 93 9.96 1.22 -14.58
C ALA A 93 10.28 0.71 -16.00
N LEU A 94 10.03 1.51 -17.05
CA LEU A 94 10.42 1.21 -18.43
C LEU A 94 11.94 1.20 -18.61
N SER A 95 12.65 2.14 -17.97
CA SER A 95 14.12 2.23 -18.04
C SER A 95 14.83 0.94 -17.63
N LEU A 96 14.22 0.15 -16.74
CA LEU A 96 14.76 -1.13 -16.29
C LEU A 96 14.88 -2.15 -17.43
N SER A 97 14.07 -2.03 -18.47
CA SER A 97 14.11 -2.88 -19.66
C SER A 97 14.78 -2.21 -20.85
N LEU A 98 14.65 -0.88 -20.99
CA LEU A 98 15.18 -0.12 -22.13
C LEU A 98 16.66 0.28 -21.94
N GLY A 99 17.16 0.32 -20.71
CA GLY A 99 18.52 0.77 -20.38
C GLY A 99 18.67 2.29 -20.26
N GLU A 100 17.66 3.06 -20.63
CA GLU A 100 17.56 4.51 -20.43
C GLU A 100 16.13 4.92 -20.06
N GLU A 101 15.98 6.03 -19.33
CA GLU A 101 14.67 6.51 -18.89
C GLU A 101 14.00 7.34 -20.01
N PRO A 102 12.89 6.86 -20.59
CA PRO A 102 12.23 7.57 -21.68
C PRO A 102 11.47 8.81 -21.18
N GLU A 103 11.43 9.84 -22.02
CA GLU A 103 10.53 10.97 -21.84
C GLU A 103 9.11 10.57 -22.25
N LEU A 104 8.16 10.67 -21.32
CA LEU A 104 6.74 10.38 -21.56
C LEU A 104 5.93 11.65 -21.38
N GLY A 105 5.40 12.20 -22.48
CA GLY A 105 4.52 13.37 -22.46
C GLY A 105 3.03 13.00 -22.49
N SER A 106 2.70 11.80 -22.97
CA SER A 106 1.33 11.36 -23.24
C SER A 106 1.16 9.83 -23.21
N VAL A 107 -0.09 9.37 -23.22
CA VAL A 107 -0.43 7.93 -23.34
C VAL A 107 0.00 7.40 -24.71
N GLU A 108 -0.15 8.20 -25.75
CA GLU A 108 0.27 7.87 -27.11
C GLU A 108 1.78 7.61 -27.19
N ASP A 109 2.61 8.45 -26.54
CA ASP A 109 4.06 8.24 -26.48
C ASP A 109 4.38 6.89 -25.81
N SER A 110 3.67 6.57 -24.72
CA SER A 110 3.86 5.31 -24.02
C SER A 110 3.48 4.11 -24.89
N GLU A 111 2.36 4.18 -25.62
CA GLU A 111 1.92 3.12 -26.53
C GLU A 111 2.90 2.87 -27.67
N GLU A 112 3.43 3.93 -28.28
CA GLU A 112 4.41 3.84 -29.36
C GLU A 112 5.68 3.14 -28.87
N ILE A 113 6.23 3.56 -27.73
CA ILE A 113 7.41 2.94 -27.12
C ILE A 113 7.16 1.45 -26.82
N LEU A 114 6.00 1.12 -26.24
CA LEU A 114 5.65 -0.26 -25.91
C LEU A 114 5.56 -1.15 -27.16
N LYS A 115 4.94 -0.65 -28.24
CA LYS A 115 4.83 -1.39 -29.53
C LYS A 115 6.17 -1.56 -30.23
N ASP A 116 7.03 -0.54 -30.17
CA ASP A 116 8.33 -0.56 -30.85
C ASP A 116 9.37 -1.42 -30.13
N SER A 117 9.31 -1.47 -28.80
CA SER A 117 10.34 -2.12 -27.97
C SER A 117 9.95 -3.49 -27.43
N GLY A 118 8.65 -3.82 -27.41
CA GLY A 118 8.12 -5.01 -26.75
C GLY A 118 7.46 -6.03 -27.67
N GLU A 119 7.37 -7.25 -27.17
CA GLU A 119 6.50 -8.28 -27.77
C GLU A 119 5.07 -8.07 -27.24
N VAL A 120 4.12 -7.88 -28.15
CA VAL A 120 2.70 -7.69 -27.81
C VAL A 120 2.09 -9.01 -27.35
N LEU A 121 1.63 -9.05 -26.10
CA LEU A 121 0.97 -10.22 -25.52
C LEU A 121 -0.56 -10.10 -25.64
N TYR A 122 -1.09 -8.89 -25.42
CA TYR A 122 -2.52 -8.62 -25.51
C TYR A 122 -2.75 -7.20 -26.01
N GLN A 123 -3.79 -7.03 -26.83
CA GLN A 123 -4.22 -5.72 -27.27
C GLN A 123 -5.73 -5.69 -27.52
N ASP A 124 -6.41 -4.68 -26.98
CA ASP A 124 -7.74 -4.24 -27.39
C ASP A 124 -7.79 -2.71 -27.56
N GLU A 125 -8.99 -2.13 -27.65
CA GLU A 125 -9.18 -0.70 -27.91
C GLU A 125 -8.61 0.20 -26.82
N GLU A 126 -8.57 -0.25 -25.57
CA GLU A 126 -8.17 0.58 -24.42
C GLU A 126 -6.85 0.10 -23.80
N THR A 127 -6.35 -1.07 -24.20
CA THR A 127 -5.29 -1.74 -23.45
C THR A 127 -4.32 -2.44 -24.35
N LEU A 128 -3.05 -2.09 -24.16
CA LEU A 128 -1.91 -2.77 -24.70
C LEU A 128 -1.13 -3.36 -23.54
N LEU A 129 -0.84 -4.67 -23.60
CA LEU A 129 0.10 -5.35 -22.73
C LEU A 129 1.23 -5.91 -23.58
N VAL A 130 2.45 -5.50 -23.25
CA VAL A 130 3.67 -6.00 -23.88
C VAL A 130 4.61 -6.59 -22.83
N ILE A 131 5.52 -7.44 -23.28
CA ILE A 131 6.68 -7.86 -22.50
C ILE A 131 7.95 -7.27 -23.11
N ILE A 132 8.79 -6.68 -22.25
CA ILE A 132 10.12 -6.18 -22.62
C ILE A 132 11.10 -6.77 -21.59
N GLY A 133 12.01 -7.63 -22.05
CA GLY A 133 12.95 -8.31 -21.17
C GLY A 133 12.25 -9.16 -20.10
N GLU A 134 12.44 -8.80 -18.82
CA GLU A 134 11.91 -9.52 -17.66
C GLU A 134 10.57 -8.98 -17.12
N TYR A 135 10.04 -7.90 -17.71
CA TYR A 135 8.88 -7.19 -17.18
C TYR A 135 7.76 -7.04 -18.21
N GLY A 136 6.53 -7.09 -17.72
CA GLY A 136 5.34 -6.69 -18.47
C GLY A 136 5.06 -5.21 -18.29
N TYR A 137 4.48 -4.59 -19.31
CA TYR A 137 4.06 -3.20 -19.30
C TYR A 137 2.68 -3.08 -19.93
N SER A 138 1.79 -2.37 -19.24
CA SER A 138 0.41 -2.16 -19.68
C SER A 138 0.07 -0.67 -19.72
N THR A 139 -0.78 -0.26 -20.65
CA THR A 139 -1.33 1.11 -20.69
C THR A 139 -2.39 1.34 -19.63
N SER A 140 -2.98 0.28 -19.07
CA SER A 140 -4.06 0.35 -18.09
C SER A 140 -3.95 -0.74 -17.01
N GLY A 141 -4.75 -0.60 -15.96
CA GLY A 141 -4.84 -1.59 -14.89
C GLY A 141 -5.46 -2.91 -15.36
N LEU A 142 -4.79 -4.02 -15.04
CA LEU A 142 -5.23 -5.38 -15.44
C LEU A 142 -5.79 -6.21 -14.29
N TYR A 143 -5.77 -5.67 -13.07
CA TYR A 143 -6.25 -6.36 -11.87
C TYR A 143 -7.73 -6.74 -12.00
N GLY A 144 -8.04 -8.02 -11.79
CA GLY A 144 -9.40 -8.55 -11.86
C GLY A 144 -10.06 -8.56 -13.25
N ARG A 145 -9.33 -8.18 -14.31
CA ARG A 145 -9.90 -8.07 -15.67
C ARG A 145 -9.97 -9.39 -16.42
N PHE A 146 -9.03 -10.28 -16.16
CA PHE A 146 -8.88 -11.53 -16.90
C PHE A 146 -9.05 -12.74 -15.98
N SER A 147 -9.51 -13.84 -16.56
CA SER A 147 -9.55 -15.11 -15.84
C SER A 147 -8.13 -15.58 -15.51
N PRO A 148 -7.90 -16.25 -14.38
CA PRO A 148 -6.59 -16.81 -14.08
C PRO A 148 -6.15 -17.81 -15.16
N GLY A 149 -4.90 -17.71 -15.61
CA GLY A 149 -4.29 -18.67 -16.54
C GLY A 149 -4.61 -18.46 -18.02
N GLU A 150 -5.09 -17.28 -18.42
CA GLU A 150 -5.18 -16.90 -19.83
C GLU A 150 -3.84 -17.10 -20.56
N ALA A 151 -3.87 -17.61 -21.78
CA ALA A 151 -2.68 -18.07 -22.51
C ALA A 151 -1.64 -16.95 -22.71
N PHE A 152 -2.08 -15.72 -22.95
CA PHE A 152 -1.18 -14.59 -23.15
C PHE A 152 -0.42 -14.18 -21.86
N LEU A 153 -0.84 -14.66 -20.68
CA LEU A 153 -0.16 -14.42 -19.42
C LEU A 153 0.98 -15.41 -19.16
N GLU A 154 1.08 -16.51 -19.92
CA GLU A 154 2.12 -17.54 -19.74
C GLU A 154 3.53 -16.94 -19.66
N PRO A 155 3.94 -16.00 -20.55
CA PRO A 155 5.27 -15.39 -20.49
C PRO A 155 5.52 -14.53 -19.25
N LEU A 156 4.45 -14.11 -18.56
CA LEU A 156 4.50 -13.20 -17.41
C LEU A 156 4.36 -13.91 -16.07
N VAL A 157 4.15 -15.22 -16.02
CA VAL A 157 4.03 -15.97 -14.76
C VAL A 157 5.25 -15.76 -13.86
N GLY A 158 5.02 -15.29 -12.64
CA GLY A 158 6.06 -14.94 -11.66
C GLY A 158 6.74 -13.59 -11.91
N ARG A 159 6.36 -12.86 -12.96
CA ARG A 159 6.93 -11.55 -13.34
C ARG A 159 6.01 -10.40 -12.93
N ARG A 160 6.56 -9.19 -12.96
CA ARG A 160 5.82 -7.95 -12.68
C ARG A 160 5.20 -7.40 -13.95
N ILE A 161 4.04 -6.75 -13.79
CA ILE A 161 3.45 -5.88 -14.81
C ILE A 161 3.38 -4.48 -14.21
N PHE A 162 3.90 -3.48 -14.92
CA PHE A 162 3.75 -2.08 -14.55
C PHE A 162 2.72 -1.40 -15.43
N PHE A 163 1.92 -0.49 -14.87
CA PHE A 163 1.10 0.44 -15.64
C PHE A 163 1.15 1.84 -15.01
N PRO A 164 1.02 2.91 -15.81
CA PRO A 164 1.17 4.27 -15.29
C PRO A 164 -0.02 4.68 -14.42
N SER A 165 0.23 5.53 -13.43
CA SER A 165 -0.83 6.40 -12.93
C SER A 165 -1.40 7.22 -14.09
N SER A 166 -2.72 7.38 -14.12
CA SER A 166 -3.42 8.05 -15.24
C SER A 166 -4.41 9.13 -14.80
N ALA A 167 -4.80 9.14 -13.53
CA ALA A 167 -5.76 10.11 -13.01
C ALA A 167 -5.14 11.52 -12.95
N GLU A 168 -5.84 12.49 -13.53
CA GLU A 168 -5.47 13.90 -13.45
C GLU A 168 -5.98 14.55 -12.15
N GLY A 169 -5.35 15.66 -11.76
CA GLY A 169 -5.81 16.48 -10.63
C GLY A 169 -5.54 15.90 -9.24
N ILE A 170 -4.95 14.70 -9.14
CA ILE A 170 -4.56 14.11 -7.86
C ILE A 170 -3.11 14.45 -7.54
N GLU A 171 -2.92 15.28 -6.52
CA GLU A 171 -1.59 15.67 -6.03
C GLU A 171 -0.75 14.44 -5.61
N GLY A 172 0.49 14.34 -6.12
CA GLY A 172 1.43 13.29 -5.76
C GLY A 172 1.30 11.96 -6.53
N THR A 173 0.35 11.87 -7.47
CA THR A 173 0.22 10.75 -8.40
C THR A 173 -0.29 11.18 -9.79
N ALA A 174 0.25 12.30 -10.30
CA ALA A 174 -0.03 12.77 -11.66
C ALA A 174 0.25 11.67 -12.71
N PRO A 175 -0.26 11.80 -13.96
CA PRO A 175 0.01 10.82 -15.01
C PRO A 175 1.50 10.47 -15.13
N PHE A 176 1.82 9.18 -15.21
CA PHE A 176 3.18 8.62 -15.25
C PHE A 176 4.08 8.84 -14.02
N GLN A 177 3.69 9.72 -13.09
CA GLN A 177 4.46 10.01 -11.88
C GLN A 177 4.67 8.76 -11.02
N ARG A 178 3.73 7.80 -11.09
CA ARG A 178 3.79 6.50 -10.41
C ARG A 178 3.61 5.38 -11.43
N ALA A 179 4.16 4.21 -11.10
CA ALA A 179 3.87 2.97 -11.79
C ALA A 179 3.19 2.03 -10.80
N TYR A 180 1.97 1.63 -11.08
CA TYR A 180 1.30 0.64 -10.28
C TYR A 180 1.88 -0.74 -10.60
N THR A 181 2.22 -1.50 -9.56
CA THR A 181 2.88 -2.80 -9.70
C THR A 181 1.90 -3.95 -9.49
N LEU A 182 1.73 -4.74 -10.54
CA LEU A 182 1.05 -6.03 -10.51
C LEU A 182 2.08 -7.16 -10.62
N VAL A 183 1.68 -8.36 -10.19
CA VAL A 183 2.45 -9.59 -10.27
C VAL A 183 1.53 -10.70 -10.76
N VAL A 184 1.97 -11.47 -11.74
CA VAL A 184 1.24 -12.66 -12.18
C VAL A 184 1.65 -13.84 -11.30
N SER A 185 0.69 -14.44 -10.60
CA SER A 185 0.94 -15.57 -9.73
C SER A 185 1.31 -16.85 -10.53
N PRO A 186 1.93 -17.87 -9.91
CA PRO A 186 2.10 -19.20 -10.51
C PRO A 186 0.79 -19.85 -10.96
N ALA A 187 -0.35 -19.43 -10.40
CA ALA A 187 -1.68 -19.87 -10.84
C ALA A 187 -2.24 -19.02 -12.00
N GLY A 188 -1.50 -18.03 -12.49
CA GLY A 188 -1.90 -17.14 -13.56
C GLY A 188 -2.86 -16.02 -13.12
N GLU A 189 -2.99 -15.73 -11.83
CA GLU A 189 -3.78 -14.60 -11.31
C GLU A 189 -2.96 -13.31 -11.41
N ILE A 190 -3.58 -12.21 -11.84
CA ILE A 190 -2.95 -10.89 -11.81
C ILE A 190 -3.34 -10.21 -10.50
N LEU A 191 -2.39 -10.07 -9.58
CA LEU A 191 -2.61 -9.47 -8.26
C LEU A 191 -1.61 -8.33 -8.00
N HIS A 192 -1.89 -7.48 -7.02
CA HIS A 192 -0.97 -6.43 -6.59
C HIS A 192 -0.19 -6.84 -5.33
N ILE A 193 0.88 -6.10 -5.00
CA ILE A 193 1.82 -6.45 -3.92
C ILE A 193 1.11 -6.69 -2.57
N ASN A 194 0.01 -5.96 -2.30
CA ASN A 194 -0.76 -6.12 -1.05
C ASN A 194 -1.77 -7.29 -1.06
N ARG A 195 -1.50 -8.37 -1.81
CA ARG A 195 -2.36 -9.59 -1.84
C ARG A 195 -1.63 -10.89 -1.59
N PHE A 196 -0.31 -10.87 -1.37
CA PHE A 196 0.51 -12.08 -1.28
C PHE A 196 0.91 -12.49 0.15
N HIS A 197 0.29 -11.95 1.19
CA HIS A 197 0.76 -12.20 2.57
C HIS A 197 0.47 -13.63 3.08
N ASP A 198 -0.45 -14.35 2.45
CA ASP A 198 -0.76 -15.75 2.70
C ASP A 198 0.06 -16.74 1.85
N THR A 199 0.92 -16.25 0.97
CA THR A 199 1.49 -17.03 -0.12
C THR A 199 2.97 -17.39 0.14
N PRO A 200 3.40 -18.67 0.05
CA PRO A 200 4.79 -19.05 0.33
C PRO A 200 5.85 -18.43 -0.59
N TRP A 201 5.54 -18.25 -1.88
CA TRP A 201 6.48 -17.74 -2.89
C TRP A 201 6.44 -16.21 -3.06
N ALA A 202 5.70 -15.49 -2.21
CA ALA A 202 5.37 -14.07 -2.34
C ALA A 202 6.53 -13.15 -2.81
N PRO A 203 6.26 -12.00 -3.46
CA PRO A 203 7.30 -11.04 -3.83
C PRO A 203 8.19 -10.61 -2.65
N VAL A 204 9.43 -10.19 -2.95
CA VAL A 204 10.43 -9.88 -1.93
C VAL A 204 9.98 -8.79 -0.95
N GLU A 205 9.20 -7.81 -1.43
CA GLU A 205 8.54 -6.77 -0.64
C GLU A 205 7.74 -7.40 0.52
N VAL A 206 6.88 -8.35 0.16
CA VAL A 206 5.98 -9.06 1.06
C VAL A 206 6.76 -9.97 1.99
N GLN A 207 7.77 -10.67 1.48
CA GLN A 207 8.64 -11.50 2.32
C GLN A 207 9.42 -10.68 3.36
N CYS A 208 9.90 -9.48 3.00
CA CYS A 208 10.57 -8.57 3.92
C CYS A 208 9.61 -8.13 5.04
N THR A 209 8.39 -7.69 4.68
CA THR A 209 7.36 -7.31 5.66
C THR A 209 7.02 -8.47 6.59
N ARG A 210 6.75 -9.67 6.06
CA ARG A 210 6.39 -10.85 6.87
C ARG A 210 7.52 -11.27 7.81
N ARG A 211 8.77 -11.25 7.36
CA ARG A 211 9.94 -11.56 8.20
C ARG A 211 10.08 -10.56 9.35
N LEU A 212 9.90 -9.26 9.08
CA LEU A 212 9.90 -8.25 10.13
C LEU A 212 8.76 -8.50 11.13
N MET A 213 7.53 -8.71 10.66
CA MET A 213 6.40 -8.98 11.55
C MET A 213 6.60 -10.22 12.40
N ALA A 214 7.17 -11.29 11.84
CA ALA A 214 7.50 -12.50 12.59
C ALA A 214 8.57 -12.25 13.66
N GLU A 215 9.50 -11.33 13.42
CA GLU A 215 10.52 -10.91 14.39
C GLU A 215 9.93 -10.07 15.53
N ILE A 216 9.12 -9.07 15.20
CA ILE A 216 8.63 -8.08 16.17
C ILE A 216 7.33 -8.49 16.87
N GLN A 217 6.56 -9.42 16.27
CA GLN A 217 5.27 -9.92 16.75
C GLN A 217 4.32 -8.75 17.15
N PRO A 218 3.86 -7.94 16.19
CA PRO A 218 3.17 -6.69 16.50
C PRO A 218 1.81 -6.94 17.16
N GLY A 219 1.48 -6.16 18.19
CA GLY A 219 0.16 -6.19 18.83
C GLY A 219 -0.86 -5.30 18.13
N LEU A 220 -0.39 -4.32 17.34
CA LEU A 220 -1.19 -3.44 16.49
C LEU A 220 -0.50 -3.26 15.14
N THR A 221 -1.24 -3.42 14.05
CA THR A 221 -0.80 -3.13 12.69
C THR A 221 -1.68 -2.07 12.04
N LEU A 222 -1.06 -1.02 11.48
CA LEU A 222 -1.74 0.05 10.75
C LEU A 222 -1.18 0.09 9.33
N ASP A 223 -2.02 -0.15 8.33
CA ASP A 223 -1.66 -0.05 6.92
C ASP A 223 -2.33 1.19 6.32
N LEU A 224 -1.53 2.17 5.90
CA LEU A 224 -2.00 3.47 5.41
C LEU A 224 -2.14 3.44 3.89
N HIS A 225 -3.38 3.56 3.41
CA HIS A 225 -3.81 3.48 2.02
C HIS A 225 -4.61 4.72 1.63
N GLU A 226 -4.94 4.78 0.35
CA GLU A 226 -5.84 5.77 -0.22
C GLU A 226 -6.75 5.13 -1.26
N TYR A 227 -7.93 5.70 -1.44
CA TYR A 227 -8.88 5.21 -2.46
C TYR A 227 -9.35 6.35 -3.36
N GLY A 228 -9.87 6.02 -4.54
CA GLY A 228 -10.19 6.99 -5.59
C GLY A 228 -11.29 8.03 -5.29
N GLY A 229 -11.91 8.02 -4.11
CA GLY A 229 -12.94 8.99 -3.70
C GLY A 229 -12.37 10.26 -3.05
N ASP A 230 -13.22 11.03 -2.38
CA ASP A 230 -12.86 12.28 -1.68
C ASP A 230 -13.01 12.21 -0.15
N ALA A 231 -13.54 11.11 0.38
CA ALA A 231 -13.89 10.97 1.79
C ALA A 231 -12.88 10.11 2.57
N PHE A 232 -13.15 9.85 3.84
CA PHE A 232 -12.37 8.96 4.69
C PHE A 232 -13.19 7.72 5.03
N TRP A 233 -12.50 6.59 5.08
CA TRP A 233 -12.98 5.40 5.77
C TRP A 233 -11.78 4.59 6.27
N PHE A 234 -12.06 3.55 7.05
CA PHE A 234 -11.07 2.53 7.35
C PHE A 234 -11.75 1.18 7.50
N SER A 235 -10.96 0.12 7.46
CA SER A 235 -11.43 -1.21 7.79
C SER A 235 -10.73 -1.80 9.01
N ALA A 236 -11.54 -2.50 9.81
CA ALA A 236 -11.17 -3.25 11.00
C ALA A 236 -11.50 -4.73 10.82
N ARG A 237 -10.86 -5.61 11.61
CA ARG A 237 -11.01 -7.07 11.43
C ARG A 237 -11.84 -7.66 12.56
N HIS A 238 -12.76 -8.54 12.21
CA HIS A 238 -13.37 -9.40 13.22
C HIS A 238 -12.32 -10.35 13.78
N GLN A 239 -12.12 -10.28 15.09
CA GLN A 239 -11.11 -11.04 15.81
C GLN A 239 -11.69 -12.37 16.29
N GLN A 240 -10.83 -13.38 16.44
CA GLN A 240 -11.25 -14.71 16.91
C GLN A 240 -11.45 -14.78 18.43
N GLY A 241 -10.76 -13.92 19.19
CA GLY A 241 -10.82 -13.86 20.64
C GLY A 241 -11.66 -12.68 21.14
N ASP A 242 -12.40 -12.90 22.22
CA ASP A 242 -13.29 -11.87 22.81
C ASP A 242 -12.53 -10.60 23.24
N ASP A 243 -11.34 -10.73 23.82
CA ASP A 243 -10.55 -9.58 24.27
C ASP A 243 -10.05 -8.73 23.10
N ASP A 244 -9.48 -9.37 22.08
CA ASP A 244 -9.04 -8.67 20.87
C ASP A 244 -10.21 -8.03 20.12
N GLN A 245 -11.38 -8.70 20.06
CA GLN A 245 -12.57 -8.13 19.44
C GLN A 245 -13.07 -6.87 20.16
N VAL A 246 -13.01 -6.85 21.49
CA VAL A 246 -13.37 -5.66 22.29
C VAL A 246 -12.39 -4.52 22.03
N TRP A 247 -11.09 -4.80 21.97
CA TRP A 247 -10.09 -3.76 21.73
C TRP A 247 -10.07 -3.26 20.28
N GLU A 248 -10.29 -4.13 19.30
CA GLU A 248 -10.46 -3.72 17.91
C GLU A 248 -11.65 -2.76 17.77
N GLN A 249 -12.78 -3.07 18.42
CA GLN A 249 -13.96 -2.20 18.43
C GLN A 249 -13.67 -0.86 19.11
N LYS A 250 -13.02 -0.86 20.28
CA LYS A 250 -12.66 0.39 20.98
C LYS A 250 -11.75 1.29 20.15
N ILE A 251 -10.76 0.70 19.48
CA ILE A 251 -9.87 1.44 18.58
C ILE A 251 -10.66 1.99 17.39
N ALA A 252 -11.51 1.17 16.75
CA ALA A 252 -12.36 1.61 15.66
C ALA A 252 -13.26 2.79 16.05
N ASP A 253 -13.91 2.69 17.21
CA ASP A 253 -14.77 3.75 17.77
C ASP A 253 -13.96 5.03 18.04
N GLY A 254 -12.75 4.90 18.60
CA GLY A 254 -11.85 6.02 18.84
C GLY A 254 -11.45 6.72 17.54
N ILE A 255 -10.97 5.95 16.54
CA ILE A 255 -10.56 6.48 15.23
C ILE A 255 -11.71 7.26 14.61
N ILE A 256 -12.90 6.65 14.49
CA ILE A 256 -14.01 7.31 13.79
C ILE A 256 -14.49 8.54 14.54
N GLN A 257 -14.56 8.50 15.88
CA GLN A 257 -14.93 9.65 16.68
C GLN A 257 -13.97 10.83 16.44
N THR A 258 -12.67 10.60 16.53
CA THR A 258 -11.67 11.67 16.32
C THR A 258 -11.71 12.22 14.89
N VAL A 259 -11.91 11.36 13.88
CA VAL A 259 -12.00 11.82 12.49
C VAL A 259 -13.26 12.65 12.27
N VAL A 260 -14.41 12.26 12.83
CA VAL A 260 -15.64 13.07 12.79
C VAL A 260 -15.43 14.44 13.45
N GLU A 261 -14.80 14.48 14.62
CA GLU A 261 -14.48 15.72 15.35
C GLU A 261 -13.54 16.65 14.54
N SER A 262 -12.73 16.09 13.64
CA SER A 262 -11.87 16.85 12.73
C SER A 262 -12.61 17.48 11.53
N ASN A 263 -13.92 17.25 11.38
CA ASN A 263 -14.74 17.65 10.22
C ASN A 263 -14.26 17.03 8.89
N THR A 264 -13.62 15.87 8.94
CA THR A 264 -13.26 15.11 7.74
C THR A 264 -14.52 14.46 7.15
N LYS A 265 -14.71 14.57 5.82
CA LYS A 265 -15.81 13.92 5.12
C LYS A 265 -15.66 12.40 5.26
N LEU A 266 -16.72 11.70 5.65
CA LEU A 266 -16.75 10.23 5.69
C LEU A 266 -17.37 9.64 4.43
N ALA A 267 -17.02 8.39 4.12
CA ALA A 267 -17.67 7.66 3.03
C ALA A 267 -19.20 7.63 3.23
N GLU A 268 -19.93 7.77 2.11
CA GLU A 268 -21.39 7.80 2.09
C GLU A 268 -22.00 6.52 2.68
N GLU A 269 -23.22 6.61 3.23
CA GLU A 269 -23.87 5.47 3.89
C GLU A 269 -24.07 4.26 2.97
N ASP A 270 -24.25 4.48 1.67
CA ASP A 270 -24.43 3.42 0.67
C ASP A 270 -23.10 2.85 0.14
N TYR A 271 -21.98 3.54 0.33
CA TYR A 271 -20.65 3.08 -0.07
C TYR A 271 -20.29 1.74 0.62
N LEU A 272 -19.68 0.84 -0.14
CA LEU A 272 -19.12 -0.41 0.37
C LEU A 272 -17.82 -0.70 -0.40
N PRO A 273 -16.66 -0.86 0.26
CA PRO A 273 -15.38 -1.06 -0.42
C PRO A 273 -15.33 -2.34 -1.27
N GLY A 274 -16.12 -3.35 -0.92
CA GLY A 274 -16.22 -4.61 -1.65
C GLY A 274 -17.22 -5.56 -1.01
N SER A 275 -17.57 -6.65 -1.72
CA SER A 275 -18.60 -7.60 -1.29
C SER A 275 -18.28 -8.36 0.00
N PHE A 276 -17.02 -8.39 0.42
CA PHE A 276 -16.55 -9.10 1.62
C PHE A 276 -16.57 -8.24 2.89
N PHE A 277 -16.94 -6.96 2.77
CA PHE A 277 -17.06 -6.05 3.89
C PHE A 277 -18.48 -6.05 4.46
N THR A 278 -18.59 -5.90 5.77
CA THR A 278 -19.82 -5.51 6.47
C THR A 278 -19.70 -4.08 6.98
N LYS A 279 -20.83 -3.40 7.15
CA LYS A 279 -20.86 -2.00 7.59
C LYS A 279 -20.94 -1.92 9.11
N GLY A 280 -20.13 -1.03 9.70
CA GLY A 280 -20.26 -0.57 11.06
C GLY A 280 -20.93 0.80 11.12
N GLN A 281 -20.38 1.71 11.92
CA GLN A 281 -20.71 3.14 11.87
C GLN A 281 -20.29 3.75 10.51
N PRO A 282 -20.82 4.92 10.11
CA PRO A 282 -20.37 5.61 8.90
C PRO A 282 -18.83 5.71 8.84
N GLY A 283 -18.23 5.34 7.72
CA GLY A 283 -16.77 5.31 7.55
C GLY A 283 -16.03 4.11 8.19
N VAL A 284 -16.73 3.19 8.86
CA VAL A 284 -16.16 1.99 9.48
C VAL A 284 -16.64 0.74 8.75
N PHE A 285 -15.71 -0.01 8.17
CA PHE A 285 -16.00 -1.27 7.51
C PHE A 285 -15.33 -2.43 8.25
N TRP A 286 -16.00 -3.56 8.31
CA TRP A 286 -15.53 -4.76 9.00
C TRP A 286 -15.34 -5.87 8.00
N LEU A 287 -14.36 -6.73 8.22
CA LEU A 287 -14.23 -7.98 7.47
C LEU A 287 -13.70 -9.11 8.36
N ASN A 288 -13.94 -10.35 7.94
CA ASN A 288 -13.35 -11.52 8.56
C ASN A 288 -12.00 -11.84 7.88
N SER A 289 -10.91 -11.72 8.61
CA SER A 289 -9.55 -11.94 8.09
C SER A 289 -9.31 -13.38 7.60
N GLN A 290 -10.12 -14.35 8.01
CA GLN A 290 -10.05 -15.74 7.54
C GLN A 290 -10.70 -15.94 6.18
N GLN A 291 -11.53 -15.01 5.71
CA GLN A 291 -12.15 -15.09 4.40
C GLN A 291 -11.17 -14.57 3.35
N ARG A 292 -10.52 -15.50 2.65
CA ARG A 292 -9.65 -15.18 1.52
C ARG A 292 -10.52 -14.72 0.35
N GLY A 293 -10.37 -13.46 -0.04
CA GLY A 293 -10.78 -12.96 -1.35
C GLY A 293 -9.73 -13.33 -2.40
N GLU A 294 -9.10 -12.32 -2.99
CA GLU A 294 -8.08 -12.45 -4.04
C GLU A 294 -6.65 -12.65 -3.48
N GLY A 295 -6.55 -13.16 -2.25
CA GLY A 295 -5.33 -13.25 -1.42
C GLY A 295 -5.39 -12.36 -0.17
N LEU A 296 -4.57 -12.67 0.84
CA LEU A 296 -4.54 -11.85 2.07
C LEU A 296 -3.73 -10.57 1.87
N ASN A 297 -4.35 -9.45 2.22
CA ASN A 297 -3.63 -8.19 2.42
C ASN A 297 -2.87 -8.19 3.75
N LEU A 298 -2.03 -7.17 3.96
CA LEU A 298 -1.18 -7.08 5.14
C LEU A 298 -1.98 -7.14 6.44
N ALA A 299 -3.06 -6.37 6.53
CA ALA A 299 -3.78 -6.26 7.77
C ALA A 299 -4.65 -7.51 8.04
N ASP A 300 -5.19 -8.17 7.02
CA ASP A 300 -5.85 -9.48 7.20
C ASP A 300 -4.86 -10.55 7.65
N PHE A 301 -3.65 -10.56 7.09
CA PHE A 301 -2.56 -11.41 7.56
C PHE A 301 -2.19 -11.08 9.01
N ALA A 302 -2.12 -9.79 9.36
CA ALA A 302 -1.80 -9.34 10.71
C ALA A 302 -2.83 -9.80 11.75
N ALA A 303 -4.12 -9.65 11.47
CA ALA A 303 -5.22 -10.12 12.31
C ALA A 303 -5.20 -11.65 12.50
N ASN A 304 -4.87 -12.39 11.44
CA ASN A 304 -4.82 -13.85 11.51
C ASN A 304 -3.63 -14.39 12.32
N GLN A 305 -2.51 -13.66 12.36
CA GLN A 305 -1.24 -14.20 12.89
C GLN A 305 -0.79 -13.55 14.19
N TYR A 306 -1.14 -12.29 14.42
CA TYR A 306 -0.57 -11.50 15.50
C TYR A 306 -1.63 -10.83 16.37
N GLY A 307 -2.26 -9.77 15.89
CA GLY A 307 -3.11 -8.93 16.74
C GLY A 307 -3.95 -7.93 15.96
N LEU A 308 -4.25 -6.81 16.59
CA LEU A 308 -5.20 -5.82 16.09
C LEU A 308 -4.73 -5.22 14.76
N SER A 309 -5.63 -4.94 13.82
CA SER A 309 -5.19 -4.51 12.47
C SER A 309 -6.16 -3.62 11.71
N PHE A 310 -5.67 -2.51 11.19
CA PHE A 310 -6.49 -1.53 10.49
C PHE A 310 -5.90 -1.18 9.12
N THR A 311 -6.79 -1.00 8.14
CA THR A 311 -6.44 -0.37 6.86
C THR A 311 -7.11 0.99 6.83
N ILE A 312 -6.32 2.06 6.83
CA ILE A 312 -6.78 3.45 6.84
C ILE A 312 -6.82 3.96 5.41
N GLU A 313 -7.91 4.61 5.01
CA GLU A 313 -8.18 4.97 3.61
C GLU A 313 -8.59 6.44 3.50
N THR A 314 -7.69 7.28 2.99
CA THR A 314 -8.02 8.67 2.65
C THR A 314 -8.38 8.82 1.18
N GLY A 315 -9.39 9.65 0.88
CA GLY A 315 -9.87 9.84 -0.48
C GLY A 315 -8.90 10.70 -1.29
N MET A 316 -8.33 10.13 -2.36
CA MET A 316 -7.33 10.75 -3.23
C MET A 316 -7.78 12.07 -3.85
N GLN A 317 -9.08 12.29 -4.04
CA GLN A 317 -9.63 13.54 -4.58
C GLN A 317 -9.56 14.72 -3.59
N SER A 318 -9.20 14.46 -2.33
CA SER A 318 -8.93 15.50 -1.34
C SER A 318 -7.51 16.07 -1.46
N GLY A 319 -7.32 17.31 -1.00
CA GLY A 319 -6.01 17.97 -1.01
C GLY A 319 -4.94 17.16 -0.27
N PHE A 320 -3.70 17.12 -0.80
CA PHE A 320 -2.64 16.23 -0.31
C PHE A 320 -2.36 16.35 1.20
N GLN A 321 -2.21 17.58 1.70
CA GLN A 321 -1.96 17.81 3.13
C GLN A 321 -3.12 17.34 4.02
N HIS A 322 -4.36 17.43 3.53
CA HIS A 322 -5.51 16.92 4.27
C HIS A 322 -5.44 15.39 4.39
N ARG A 323 -5.19 14.69 3.28
CA ARG A 323 -5.01 13.23 3.25
C ARG A 323 -3.90 12.77 4.21
N VAL A 324 -2.75 13.44 4.20
CA VAL A 324 -1.64 13.14 5.13
C VAL A 324 -2.08 13.34 6.60
N ARG A 325 -2.67 14.49 6.94
CA ARG A 325 -3.10 14.79 8.32
C ARG A 325 -4.17 13.83 8.82
N THR A 326 -5.15 13.50 8.00
CA THR A 326 -6.22 12.57 8.35
C THR A 326 -5.67 11.15 8.59
N SER A 327 -4.75 10.69 7.74
CA SER A 327 -4.07 9.41 7.95
C SER A 327 -3.28 9.38 9.26
N MET A 328 -2.54 10.45 9.56
CA MET A 328 -1.79 10.57 10.82
C MET A 328 -2.71 10.60 12.04
N LEU A 329 -3.81 11.36 11.97
CA LEU A 329 -4.80 11.48 13.03
C LEU A 329 -5.40 10.11 13.38
N ALA A 330 -5.83 9.36 12.36
CA ALA A 330 -6.35 8.01 12.55
C ALA A 330 -5.31 7.08 13.19
N ALA A 331 -4.07 7.10 12.71
CA ALA A 331 -3.00 6.28 13.25
C ALA A 331 -2.65 6.64 14.71
N GLN A 332 -2.48 7.92 15.03
CA GLN A 332 -2.21 8.42 16.38
C GLN A 332 -3.34 8.04 17.34
N THR A 333 -4.59 8.22 16.94
CA THR A 333 -5.73 7.80 17.77
C THR A 333 -5.73 6.30 18.01
N ALA A 334 -5.45 5.49 16.98
CA ALA A 334 -5.38 4.04 17.14
C ALA A 334 -4.33 3.62 18.16
N VAL A 335 -3.15 4.23 18.11
CA VAL A 335 -2.07 4.00 19.07
C VAL A 335 -2.46 4.45 20.48
N ASN A 336 -3.01 5.65 20.64
CA ASN A 336 -3.44 6.17 21.94
C ASN A 336 -4.49 5.27 22.63
N VAL A 337 -5.43 4.71 21.86
CA VAL A 337 -6.42 3.78 22.42
C VAL A 337 -5.78 2.42 22.71
N PHE A 338 -4.87 1.95 21.85
CA PHE A 338 -4.13 0.71 22.07
C PHE A 338 -3.28 0.75 23.34
N GLU A 339 -2.64 1.87 23.66
CA GLU A 339 -1.86 2.01 24.89
C GLU A 339 -2.67 1.79 26.16
N GLN A 340 -3.96 2.15 26.14
CA GLN A 340 -4.87 1.95 27.28
C GLN A 340 -5.06 0.46 27.61
N ARG A 341 -4.82 -0.44 26.65
CA ARG A 341 -4.84 -1.90 26.88
C ARG A 341 -3.69 -2.36 27.77
N TYR A 342 -2.58 -1.62 27.77
CA TYR A 342 -1.33 -1.98 28.44
C TYR A 342 -0.91 -0.95 29.51
N ALA A 343 -1.80 -0.03 29.88
CA ALA A 343 -1.55 1.04 30.84
C ALA A 343 -1.49 0.55 32.30
#